data_AF-A0A8X6TY92-F1
#
_entry.id   AF-A0A8X6TY92-F1
#
_cell.length_a   1.000
_cell.length_b   1.000
_cell.length_c   1.000
_cell.angle_alpha   90.00
_cell.angle_beta   90.00
_cell.angle_gamma   90.00
#
_symmetry.space_group_name_H-M   'P 1'
#
loop_
_entity.id
_entity.type
_entity.pdbx_description
1 polymer ?
#
loop_
_entity_poly.entity_id
_entity_poly.type
_entity_poly.pdbx_seq_one_letter_code
_entity_poly.pdbx_strand_id
1 'polypeptide(L)'
;ETLISNVMDIFSAGSETVRTSILWFIYNMAAFPEVQKKVQKEILEVLGTERNPEFLDMKCMPYTHAVILEQMRWKTIVPLNLMH
;
A
#
# COMPACT_ATOMS: atom_id res chain seq x y z
N GLU A 1 27.76 2.92 -17.82
CA GLU A 1 27.07 4.19 -17.48
C GLU A 1 25.55 4.02 -17.44
N THR A 2 24.91 3.54 -18.51
CA THR A 2 23.44 3.31 -18.57
C THR A 2 22.89 2.35 -17.49
N LEU A 3 23.58 1.25 -17.19
CA LEU A 3 23.14 0.32 -16.13
C LEU A 3 23.06 0.99 -14.75
N ILE A 4 24.07 1.80 -14.40
CA ILE A 4 24.11 2.50 -13.11
C ILE A 4 22.98 3.53 -13.05
N SER A 5 22.77 4.30 -14.13
CA SER A 5 21.64 5.24 -14.23
C SER A 5 20.30 4.54 -14.03
N ASN A 6 20.05 3.46 -14.77
CA ASN A 6 18.78 2.74 -14.69
C ASN A 6 18.51 2.16 -13.29
N VAL A 7 19.55 1.64 -12.63
CA VAL A 7 19.44 1.15 -11.24
C VAL A 7 19.09 2.27 -10.29
N MET A 8 19.74 3.44 -10.43
CA MET A 8 19.45 4.62 -9.62
C MET A 8 18.01 5.12 -9.84
N ASP A 9 17.52 5.11 -11.07
CA ASP A 9 16.16 5.53 -11.42
C ASP A 9 15.12 4.59 -10.80
N ILE A 10 15.27 3.27 -10.99
CA ILE A 10 14.37 2.26 -10.42
C ILE A 10 14.34 2.35 -8.88
N PHE A 11 15.52 2.45 -8.27
CA PHE A 11 15.62 2.50 -6.82
C PHE A 11 14.98 3.78 -6.26
N SER A 12 15.28 4.94 -6.84
CA SER A 12 14.76 6.22 -6.35
C SER A 12 13.25 6.34 -6.58
N ALA A 13 12.77 5.99 -7.77
CA ALA A 13 11.34 6.04 -8.10
C ALA A 13 10.51 5.07 -7.25
N GLY A 14 11.02 3.87 -6.97
CA GLY A 14 10.33 2.87 -6.16
C GLY A 14 10.41 3.12 -4.66
N SER A 15 11.56 3.58 -4.14
CA SER A 15 11.78 3.66 -2.69
C SER A 15 10.92 4.75 -2.04
N GLU A 16 11.00 5.97 -2.57
CA GLU A 16 10.38 7.12 -1.90
C GLU A 16 8.85 7.11 -2.03
N THR A 17 8.35 6.65 -3.17
CA THR A 17 6.90 6.52 -3.43
C THR A 17 6.27 5.41 -2.58
N VAL A 18 6.92 4.24 -2.46
CA VAL A 18 6.43 3.14 -1.61
C VAL A 18 6.51 3.52 -0.13
N ARG A 19 7.63 4.10 0.31
CA ARG A 19 7.79 4.58 1.71
C ARG A 19 6.67 5.54 2.09
N THR A 20 6.42 6.55 1.26
CA THR A 20 5.38 7.55 1.53
C THR A 20 3.98 6.93 1.49
N SER A 21 3.73 5.96 0.60
CA SER A 21 2.45 5.23 0.53
C SER A 21 2.17 4.48 1.83
N ILE A 22 3.16 3.76 2.36
CA ILE A 22 3.01 2.99 3.61
C ILE A 22 2.77 3.93 4.80
N LEU A 23 3.48 5.05 4.87
CA LEU A 23 3.28 6.03 5.94
C LEU A 23 1.87 6.62 5.94
N TRP A 24 1.34 6.97 4.76
CA TRP A 24 -0.05 7.40 4.62
C TRP A 24 -1.04 6.32 5.02
N PHE A 25 -0.76 5.05 4.68
CA PHE A 25 -1.61 3.94 5.10
C PHE A 25 -1.67 3.81 6.62
N ILE A 26 -0.51 3.80 7.30
CA ILE A 26 -0.42 3.74 8.76
C ILE A 26 -1.14 4.94 9.40
N TYR A 27 -0.90 6.14 8.88
CA TYR A 27 -1.58 7.35 9.34
C TYR A 27 -3.11 7.23 9.21
N ASN A 28 -3.60 6.75 8.06
CA ASN A 28 -5.03 6.58 7.83
C ASN A 28 -5.64 5.52 8.75
N MET A 29 -4.94 4.42 9.03
CA MET A 29 -5.41 3.42 9.99
C MET A 29 -5.55 4.02 11.40
N ALA A 30 -4.58 4.84 11.83
CA ALA A 30 -4.64 5.55 13.10
C ALA A 30 -5.72 6.64 13.14
N ALA A 31 -5.92 7.37 12.04
CA ALA A 31 -6.92 8.44 11.93
C ALA A 31 -8.36 7.91 11.80
N PHE A 32 -8.53 6.71 11.24
CA PHE A 32 -9.83 6.05 11.04
C PHE A 32 -9.87 4.66 11.70
N PRO A 33 -9.96 4.58 13.04
CA PRO A 33 -9.92 3.30 13.77
C PRO A 33 -11.00 2.30 13.34
N GLU A 34 -12.16 2.78 12.92
CA GLU A 34 -13.25 1.92 12.43
C GLU A 34 -12.91 1.22 11.11
N VAL A 35 -12.14 1.88 10.24
CA VAL A 35 -11.62 1.28 9.00
C VAL A 35 -10.56 0.24 9.36
N GLN A 36 -9.63 0.59 10.26
CA GLN A 36 -8.60 -0.34 10.74
C GLN A 36 -9.20 -1.61 11.34
N LYS A 37 -10.22 -1.50 12.21
CA LYS A 37 -10.91 -2.65 12.81
C LYS A 37 -11.52 -3.57 11.74
N LYS A 38 -12.14 -3.00 10.70
CA LYS A 38 -12.74 -3.78 9.60
C LYS A 38 -11.67 -4.51 8.77
N VAL A 39 -10.57 -3.83 8.45
CA VAL A 39 -9.41 -4.43 7.76
C VAL A 39 -8.83 -5.59 8.59
N GLN A 40 -8.56 -5.35 9.88
CA GLN A 40 -8.04 -6.39 10.77
C GLN A 40 -8.99 -7.58 10.90
N LYS A 41 -10.31 -7.32 10.98
CA LYS A 41 -11.33 -8.36 11.03
C LYS A 41 -11.30 -9.24 9.77
N GLU A 42 -11.31 -8.64 8.58
CA GLU A 42 -11.27 -9.39 7.32
C GLU A 42 -9.97 -10.21 7.20
N ILE A 43 -8.82 -9.63 7.57
CA ILE A 43 -7.54 -10.33 7.59
C ILE A 43 -7.60 -11.56 8.51
N LEU A 44 -8.14 -11.41 9.72
CA LEU A 44 -8.26 -12.51 10.68
C LEU A 44 -9.26 -13.59 10.21
N GLU A 45 -10.33 -13.20 9.54
CA GLU A 45 -11.31 -14.13 8.97
C GLU A 45 -10.73 -14.98 7.83
N VAL A 46 -9.84 -14.40 7.02
CA VAL A 46 -9.24 -15.09 5.86
C VAL A 46 -7.98 -15.88 6.22
N LEU A 47 -7.11 -15.33 7.08
CA LEU A 47 -5.78 -15.89 7.36
C LEU A 47 -5.68 -16.60 8.71
N GLY A 48 -6.57 -16.31 9.65
CA GLY A 48 -6.39 -16.70 11.05
C GLY A 48 -5.20 -15.98 11.71
N THR A 49 -4.65 -16.56 12.78
CA THR A 49 -3.56 -15.95 13.58
C THR A 49 -2.18 -16.56 13.35
N GLU A 50 -2.09 -17.68 12.63
CA GLU A 50 -0.84 -18.47 12.56
C GLU A 50 -0.10 -18.35 11.23
N ARG A 51 -0.75 -17.84 10.17
CA ARG A 51 -0.17 -17.76 8.83
C ARG A 51 0.13 -16.32 8.42
N ASN A 52 1.25 -16.12 7.72
CA ASN A 52 1.59 -14.85 7.08
C ASN A 52 0.77 -14.64 5.78
N PRO A 53 0.42 -13.38 5.43
CA PRO A 53 -0.26 -13.07 4.17
C PRO A 53 0.59 -13.44 2.94
N GLU A 54 -0.05 -14.00 1.92
CA GLU A 54 0.51 -14.22 0.59
C GLU A 54 -0.21 -13.35 -0.46
N PHE A 55 0.42 -13.15 -1.62
CA PHE A 55 -0.16 -12.31 -2.67
C PHE A 55 -1.52 -12.82 -3.17
N LEU A 56 -1.72 -14.14 -3.21
CA LEU A 56 -2.98 -14.73 -3.67
C LEU A 56 -4.15 -14.48 -2.71
N ASP A 57 -3.86 -14.26 -1.42
CA ASP A 57 -4.89 -14.00 -0.41
C ASP A 57 -5.60 -12.66 -0.63
N MET A 58 -4.97 -11.72 -1.35
CA MET A 58 -5.57 -10.44 -1.71
C MET A 58 -6.91 -10.62 -2.44
N LYS A 59 -7.09 -11.71 -3.19
CA LYS A 59 -8.36 -12.01 -3.88
C LYS A 59 -9.49 -12.35 -2.90
N CYS A 60 -9.15 -12.86 -1.72
CA CYS A 60 -10.08 -13.22 -0.66
C CYS A 60 -10.30 -12.07 0.34
N MET A 61 -9.58 -10.95 0.22
CA MET A 61 -9.69 -9.77 1.09
C MET A 61 -10.14 -8.53 0.30
N PRO A 62 -11.37 -8.53 -0.27
CA PRO A 62 -11.84 -7.45 -1.12
C PRO A 62 -11.94 -6.10 -0.39
N TYR A 63 -12.26 -6.08 0.91
CA TYR A 63 -12.35 -4.84 1.68
C TYR A 63 -10.97 -4.23 1.90
N THR A 64 -9.99 -5.03 2.32
CA THR A 64 -8.59 -4.61 2.51
C THR A 64 -8.01 -4.10 1.20
N HIS A 65 -8.25 -4.80 0.09
CA HIS A 65 -7.82 -4.35 -1.23
C HIS A 65 -8.49 -3.02 -1.61
N ALA A 66 -9.79 -2.86 -1.37
CA ALA A 66 -10.49 -1.61 -1.61
C ALA A 66 -9.94 -0.45 -0.77
N VAL A 67 -9.56 -0.68 0.49
CA VAL A 67 -8.96 0.33 1.36
C VAL A 67 -7.59 0.78 0.83
N ILE A 68 -6.76 -0.14 0.34
CA ILE A 68 -5.47 0.19 -0.29
C ILE A 68 -5.71 1.06 -1.53
N LEU A 69 -6.66 0.67 -2.40
CA LEU A 69 -6.99 1.43 -3.60
C LEU A 69 -7.53 2.83 -3.26
N GLU A 70 -8.41 2.94 -2.26
CA GLU A 70 -8.97 4.22 -1.83
C GLU A 70 -7.89 5.13 -1.23
N GLN A 71 -6.93 4.56 -0.50
CA GLN A 71 -5.78 5.31 -0.01
C GLN A 71 -4.93 5.85 -1.16
N MET A 72 -4.65 5.05 -2.19
CA MET A 72 -3.91 5.51 -3.38
C MET A 72 -4.68 6.58 -4.16
N ARG A 73 -6.02 6.49 -4.22
CA ARG A 73 -6.90 7.48 -4.85
C ARG A 73 -6.93 8.80 -4.08
N TRP A 74 -7.01 8.75 -2.75
CA TRP A 74 -7.16 9.95 -1.92
C TRP A 74 -5.81 10.61 -1.58
N LYS A 75 -4.77 9.82 -1.34
CA LYS A 75 -3.42 10.26 -0.99
C LYS A 75 -2.43 9.96 -2.12
N THR A 76 -2.77 10.39 -3.33
CA THR A 76 -1.89 10.27 -4.50
C THR A 76 -0.61 11.07 -4.27
N ILE A 77 0.55 10.39 -4.33
CA ILE A 77 1.86 10.98 -4.00
C ILE A 77 2.38 11.88 -5.12
N VAL A 78 1.98 11.63 -6.36
CA VAL A 78 2.41 12.40 -7.54
C VAL A 78 1.16 12.90 -8.30
N PRO A 79 0.41 13.87 -7.75
CA PRO A 79 -0.88 14.29 -8.31
C PRO A 79 -0.78 14.97 -9.68
N LEU A 80 0.37 15.55 -10.01
CA LEU A 80 0.63 16.25 -11.28
C LEU A 80 1.54 15.47 -12.22
N ASN A 81 1.87 14.22 -11.87
CA ASN A 81 2.88 13.41 -12.55
C ASN A 81 4.28 14.10 -12.60
N LEU A 82 5.25 13.48 -13.27
CA LEU A 82 6.55 14.08 -13.54
C LEU A 82 6.49 14.91 -14.83
N MET A 83 7.26 15.99 -14.90
CA MET A 83 7.42 16.76 -16.14
C MET A 83 8.12 15.90 -17.19
N HIS A 84 7.60 15.91 -18.42
CA HIS A 84 8.17 15.24 -19.59
C HIS A 84 9.29 16.05 -20.24
#